data_AF-A0A1A0MDJ4-F1
#
_entry.id   AF-A0A1A0MDJ4-F1
#
_cell.length_a   1.000
_cell.length_b   1.000
_cell.length_c   1.000
_cell.angle_alpha   90.00
_cell.angle_beta   90.00
_cell.angle_gamma   90.00
#
_symmetry.space_group_name_H-M   'P 1'
#
loop_
_entity.id
_entity.type
_entity.pdbx_description
1 polymer ?
#
loop_
_entity_poly.entity_id
_entity_poly.type
_entity_poly.pdbx_seq_one_letter_code
_entity_poly.pdbx_strand_id
1 'polypeptide(L)'
;MRKWRVLGAVLVSATLMASCSSGKTAGAPERSTTGLSASPGHETSAPAPVAPLNSRQCAEVNDASVDLLAGSDTDGARRAANAIESYSPPPSAKAAIEYFVSAGGAHFGDPDYPKNYKVLDDWLKQICPTQ
;
A
#
# COMPACT_ATOMS: atom_id res chain seq x y z
N MET A 1 27.81 -13.82 -35.66
CA MET A 1 26.80 -14.89 -35.52
C MET A 1 27.26 -15.88 -34.46
N ARG A 2 26.65 -15.89 -33.27
CA ARG A 2 26.94 -16.86 -32.21
C ARG A 2 25.62 -17.49 -31.79
N LYS A 3 25.41 -18.73 -32.22
CA LYS A 3 24.24 -19.55 -31.88
C LYS A 3 24.57 -20.32 -30.61
N TRP A 4 23.86 -20.04 -29.52
CA TRP A 4 23.75 -20.99 -28.42
C TRP A 4 22.28 -21.31 -28.19
N ARG A 5 21.94 -22.56 -28.50
CA ARG A 5 20.75 -23.23 -28.00
C ARG A 5 21.17 -23.98 -26.75
N VAL A 6 20.44 -23.79 -25.66
CA VAL A 6 20.32 -24.82 -24.62
C VAL A 6 18.85 -24.87 -24.22
N LEU A 7 18.21 -25.97 -24.58
CA LEU A 7 16.93 -26.42 -24.02
C LEU A 7 17.22 -27.03 -22.64
N GLY A 8 16.45 -26.65 -21.63
CA GLY A 8 16.46 -27.27 -20.30
C GLY A 8 15.03 -27.41 -19.80
N ALA A 9 14.68 -28.62 -19.37
CA ALA A 9 13.34 -29.16 -19.30
C ALA A 9 12.50 -28.76 -18.06
N VAL A 10 11.19 -28.93 -18.26
CA VAL A 10 10.03 -28.83 -17.37
C VAL A 10 10.17 -29.62 -16.06
N LEU A 11 9.69 -29.06 -14.95
CA LEU A 11 9.05 -29.82 -13.86
C LEU A 11 7.77 -29.12 -13.40
N VAL A 12 6.67 -29.86 -13.55
CA VAL A 12 5.31 -29.56 -13.06
C VAL A 12 5.23 -29.97 -11.59
N SER A 13 4.72 -29.10 -10.73
CA SER A 13 4.27 -29.48 -9.38
C SER A 13 2.82 -29.05 -9.21
N ALA A 14 1.96 -30.05 -8.95
CA ALA A 14 0.53 -29.92 -8.78
C ALA A 14 0.14 -29.67 -7.32
N THR A 15 -0.90 -28.83 -7.17
CA THR A 15 -1.98 -28.81 -6.16
C THR A 15 -1.67 -28.81 -4.65
N LEU A 16 -2.23 -27.79 -3.98
CA LEU A 16 -3.12 -28.01 -2.82
C LEU A 16 -4.39 -27.17 -2.99
N MET A 17 -5.54 -27.85 -2.97
CA MET A 17 -6.86 -27.26 -2.80
C MET A 17 -7.16 -27.00 -1.32
N ALA A 18 -8.14 -26.11 -1.10
CA ALA A 18 -9.01 -25.93 0.07
C ALA A 18 -8.75 -24.68 0.92
N SER A 19 -9.59 -23.66 0.73
CA SER A 19 -10.44 -23.20 1.82
C SER A 19 -11.70 -22.54 1.26
N CYS A 20 -12.81 -23.25 1.43
CA CYS A 20 -14.15 -22.78 1.15
C CYS A 20 -14.71 -22.20 2.46
N SER A 21 -15.19 -20.96 2.45
CA SER A 21 -16.21 -20.52 3.41
C SER A 21 -17.22 -19.66 2.68
N SER A 22 -18.23 -20.33 2.11
CA SER A 22 -19.48 -19.71 1.69
C SER A 22 -20.40 -19.63 2.91
N GLY A 23 -20.53 -18.43 3.49
CA GLY A 23 -21.62 -18.10 4.41
C GLY A 23 -22.68 -17.29 3.67
N LYS A 24 -23.74 -17.95 3.21
CA LYS A 24 -24.94 -17.33 2.63
C LYS A 24 -26.00 -17.18 3.71
N THR A 25 -26.39 -15.94 4.03
CA THR A 25 -27.69 -15.70 4.66
C THR A 25 -28.30 -14.43 4.06
N ALA A 26 -29.36 -14.63 3.29
CA ALA A 26 -30.27 -13.58 2.87
C ALA A 26 -31.26 -13.31 4.01
N GLY A 27 -31.61 -12.04 4.21
CA GLY A 27 -32.67 -11.64 5.15
C GLY A 27 -32.76 -10.13 5.35
N ALA A 28 -33.48 -9.44 4.46
CA ALA A 28 -34.28 -8.25 4.79
C ALA A 28 -35.75 -8.71 4.83
N PRO A 29 -36.74 -8.01 5.43
CA PRO A 29 -36.82 -6.61 5.86
C PRO A 29 -37.19 -6.51 7.37
N GLU A 30 -37.54 -5.42 8.07
CA GLU A 30 -38.29 -4.20 7.75
C GLU A 30 -38.16 -3.20 8.92
N ARG A 31 -38.21 -1.89 8.58
CA ARG A 31 -38.68 -0.71 9.33
C ARG A 31 -38.47 -0.61 10.85
N SER A 32 -37.83 0.48 11.28
CA SER A 32 -38.41 1.40 12.27
C SER A 32 -37.64 2.72 12.38
N THR A 33 -38.43 3.79 12.25
CA THR A 33 -38.42 5.02 13.07
C THR A 33 -37.27 6.02 12.96
N THR A 34 -37.67 7.19 12.47
CA THR A 34 -37.15 8.54 12.66
C THR A 34 -36.45 8.75 14.01
N GLY A 35 -35.23 9.28 13.96
CA GLY A 35 -34.52 9.82 15.12
C GLY A 35 -33.52 10.88 14.68
N LEU A 36 -33.95 12.14 14.69
CA LEU A 36 -33.05 13.29 14.78
C LEU A 36 -32.17 13.11 16.02
N SER A 37 -30.84 13.17 15.89
CA SER A 37 -30.00 14.08 16.70
C SER A 37 -28.50 13.80 16.57
N ALA A 38 -27.78 14.92 16.66
CA ALA A 38 -26.39 15.10 17.04
C ALA A 38 -25.32 14.64 16.04
N SER A 39 -24.87 15.59 15.22
CA SER A 39 -23.49 15.63 14.73
C SER A 39 -22.54 15.61 15.93
N PRO A 40 -21.65 14.63 16.09
CA PRO A 40 -20.45 14.84 16.87
C PRO A 40 -19.55 15.77 16.05
N GLY A 41 -19.04 16.82 16.70
CA GLY A 41 -18.05 17.69 16.09
C GLY A 41 -16.88 16.85 15.57
N HIS A 42 -16.39 17.19 14.39
CA HIS A 42 -15.04 16.87 14.00
C HIS A 42 -14.12 17.59 15.00
N GLU A 43 -13.77 16.92 16.09
CA GLU A 43 -12.55 17.23 16.81
C GLU A 43 -11.41 16.91 15.84
N THR A 44 -10.82 17.95 15.26
CA THR A 44 -9.48 17.90 14.70
C THR A 44 -8.54 17.57 15.85
N SER A 45 -8.44 16.29 16.19
CA SER A 45 -7.36 15.78 17.02
C SER A 45 -6.09 15.98 16.22
N ALA A 46 -5.17 16.78 16.77
CA ALA A 46 -3.82 16.88 16.23
C ALA A 46 -3.26 15.46 16.05
N PRO A 47 -2.57 15.16 14.93
CA PRO A 47 -1.99 13.84 14.72
C PRO A 47 -1.02 13.55 15.88
N ALA A 48 -1.26 12.44 16.58
CA ALA A 48 -0.34 11.98 17.61
C ALA A 48 1.06 11.80 17.00
N PRO A 49 2.14 12.07 17.76
CA PRO A 49 3.50 11.82 17.29
C PRO A 49 3.64 10.35 16.89
N VAL A 50 4.00 10.10 15.63
CA VAL A 50 4.31 8.75 15.15
C VAL A 50 5.59 8.32 15.86
N ALA A 51 5.53 7.27 16.67
CA ALA A 51 6.72 6.73 17.32
C ALA A 51 7.70 6.23 16.23
N PRO A 52 9.00 6.52 16.33
CA PRO A 52 9.98 6.01 15.39
C PRO A 52 9.97 4.48 15.34
N LEU A 53 10.08 3.94 14.14
CA LEU A 53 10.20 2.51 13.91
C LEU A 53 11.61 2.03 14.31
N ASN A 54 11.72 0.74 14.64
CA ASN A 54 13.04 0.14 14.87
C ASN A 54 13.79 -0.11 13.54
N SER A 55 15.10 -0.38 13.60
CA SER A 55 15.94 -0.54 12.40
C SER A 55 15.44 -1.59 11.40
N ARG A 56 14.83 -2.69 11.88
CA ARG A 56 14.27 -3.73 11.00
C ARG A 56 13.02 -3.22 10.29
N GLN A 57 12.09 -2.64 11.05
CA GLN A 57 10.87 -2.05 10.49
C GLN A 57 11.19 -0.92 9.50
N CYS A 58 12.24 -0.16 9.76
CA CYS A 58 12.71 0.87 8.84
C CYS A 58 13.28 0.32 7.53
N ALA A 59 14.01 -0.80 7.58
CA ALA A 59 14.44 -1.48 6.36
C ALA A 59 13.22 -1.99 5.57
N GLU A 60 12.26 -2.63 6.24
CA GLU A 60 11.05 -3.17 5.62
C GLU A 60 10.21 -2.09 4.91
N VAL A 61 9.92 -0.97 5.58
CA VAL A 61 9.13 0.11 4.97
C VAL A 61 9.89 0.85 3.87
N ASN A 62 11.21 0.97 3.99
CA ASN A 62 12.03 1.60 2.96
C ASN A 62 12.15 0.70 1.71
N ASP A 63 12.35 -0.60 1.88
CA ASP A 63 12.37 -1.57 0.78
C ASP A 63 11.02 -1.59 0.07
N ALA A 64 9.91 -1.58 0.82
CA ALA A 64 8.57 -1.46 0.23
C ALA A 64 8.37 -0.13 -0.52
N SER A 65 8.92 0.99 -0.01
CA SER A 65 8.90 2.28 -0.72
C SER A 65 9.71 2.23 -2.03
N VAL A 66 10.88 1.59 -2.01
CA VAL A 66 11.69 1.35 -3.21
C VAL A 66 10.92 0.51 -4.22
N ASP A 67 10.28 -0.58 -3.79
CA ASP A 67 9.47 -1.44 -4.65
C ASP A 67 8.25 -0.72 -5.22
N LEU A 68 7.61 0.16 -4.43
CA LEU A 68 6.50 1.00 -4.88
C LEU A 68 6.96 1.91 -6.03
N LEU A 69 8.10 2.57 -5.87
CA LEU A 69 8.63 3.52 -6.85
C LEU A 69 9.24 2.81 -8.07
N ALA A 70 9.85 1.65 -7.88
CA ALA A 70 10.45 0.83 -8.94
C ALA A 70 9.42 -0.02 -9.70
N GLY A 71 8.16 -0.03 -9.26
CA GLY A 71 7.07 -0.73 -9.93
C GLY A 71 6.97 -0.38 -11.41
N SER A 72 6.49 -1.34 -12.20
CA SER A 72 6.20 -1.16 -13.63
C SER A 72 4.73 -1.45 -13.97
N ASP A 73 3.93 -1.80 -12.99
CA ASP A 73 2.52 -2.14 -13.10
C ASP A 73 1.79 -1.87 -11.79
N THR A 74 0.47 -1.71 -11.89
CA THR A 74 -0.38 -1.34 -10.75
C THR A 74 -0.46 -2.43 -9.69
N ASP A 75 -0.28 -3.71 -10.04
CA ASP A 75 -0.41 -4.82 -9.11
C ASP A 75 0.83 -4.94 -8.21
N GLY A 76 2.02 -4.78 -8.79
CA GLY A 76 3.29 -4.69 -8.06
C GLY A 76 3.30 -3.50 -7.11
N ALA A 77 2.96 -2.32 -7.64
CA ALA A 77 2.87 -1.10 -6.86
C ALA A 77 1.84 -1.22 -5.72
N ARG A 78 0.68 -1.85 -5.98
CA ARG A 78 -0.34 -2.10 -4.94
C ARG A 78 0.16 -3.03 -3.83
N ARG A 79 0.92 -4.09 -4.16
CA ARG A 79 1.52 -4.98 -3.15
C ARG A 79 2.50 -4.22 -2.26
N ALA A 80 3.36 -3.41 -2.84
CA ALA A 80 4.29 -2.55 -2.12
C ALA A 80 3.55 -1.53 -1.23
N ALA A 81 2.53 -0.86 -1.78
CA ALA A 81 1.68 0.06 -1.03
C ALA A 81 1.03 -0.60 0.19
N ASN A 82 0.48 -1.82 0.06
CA ASN A 82 -0.11 -2.54 1.19
C ASN A 82 0.91 -2.78 2.34
N ALA A 83 2.18 -3.04 2.00
CA ALA A 83 3.24 -3.18 3.00
C ALA A 83 3.53 -1.84 3.69
N ILE A 84 3.63 -0.74 2.94
CA ILE A 84 3.83 0.61 3.49
C ILE A 84 2.64 1.03 4.37
N GLU A 85 1.41 0.76 3.93
CA GLU A 85 0.18 1.13 4.63
C GLU A 85 0.01 0.41 5.97
N SER A 86 0.66 -0.74 6.17
CA SER A 86 0.67 -1.44 7.46
C SER A 86 1.32 -0.62 8.58
N TYR A 87 2.16 0.36 8.24
CA TYR A 87 2.78 1.31 9.19
C TYR A 87 1.93 2.56 9.44
N SER A 88 0.66 2.57 8.99
CA SER A 88 -0.32 3.64 9.24
C SER A 88 0.16 5.03 8.80
N PRO A 89 0.49 5.23 7.50
CA PRO A 89 0.86 6.53 6.97
C PRO A 89 -0.26 7.57 7.21
N PRO A 90 0.10 8.84 7.47
CA PRO A 90 -0.89 9.91 7.54
C PRO A 90 -1.59 10.09 6.18
N PRO A 91 -2.77 10.75 6.14
CA PRO A 91 -3.57 10.88 4.92
C PRO A 91 -2.80 11.45 3.71
N SER A 92 -1.86 12.37 3.94
CA SER A 92 -1.00 12.93 2.88
C SER A 92 -0.06 11.89 2.26
N ALA A 93 0.63 11.09 3.08
CA ALA A 93 1.49 10.02 2.62
C ALA A 93 0.69 8.91 1.94
N LYS A 94 -0.49 8.56 2.48
CA LYS A 94 -1.40 7.61 1.82
C LYS A 94 -1.81 8.09 0.43
N ALA A 95 -2.17 9.37 0.27
CA ALA A 95 -2.51 9.92 -1.05
C ALA A 95 -1.33 9.86 -2.04
N ALA A 96 -0.10 10.11 -1.58
CA ALA A 96 1.10 9.97 -2.40
C ALA A 96 1.40 8.51 -2.77
N ILE A 97 1.17 7.56 -1.85
CA ILE A 97 1.30 6.13 -2.13
C ILE A 97 0.29 5.72 -3.22
N GLU A 98 -0.98 6.10 -3.06
CA GLU A 98 -2.04 5.81 -4.03
C GLU A 98 -1.78 6.43 -5.42
N TYR A 99 -1.11 7.58 -5.44
CA TYR A 99 -0.64 8.19 -6.68
C TYR A 99 0.32 7.26 -7.44
N PHE A 100 1.36 6.78 -6.75
CA PHE A 100 2.33 5.85 -7.35
C PHE A 100 1.72 4.51 -7.71
N VAL A 101 0.76 4.01 -6.92
CA VAL A 101 0.02 2.79 -7.28
C VAL A 101 -0.75 2.98 -8.58
N SER A 102 -1.48 4.09 -8.71
CA SER A 102 -2.29 4.37 -9.89
C SER A 102 -1.42 4.55 -11.14
N ALA A 103 -0.21 5.10 -10.97
CA ALA A 103 0.79 5.23 -12.01
C ALA A 103 1.57 3.92 -12.28
N GLY A 104 1.41 2.91 -11.42
CA GLY A 104 2.15 1.65 -11.48
C GLY A 104 3.63 1.77 -11.12
N GLY A 105 4.04 2.86 -10.47
CA GLY A 105 5.42 3.18 -10.14
C GLY A 105 5.75 4.67 -10.27
N ALA A 106 7.03 5.01 -10.05
CA ALA A 106 7.55 6.35 -10.31
C ALA A 106 7.84 6.56 -11.80
N HIS A 107 7.38 7.70 -12.35
CA HIS A 107 7.67 8.12 -13.72
C HIS A 107 8.37 9.47 -13.72
N PHE A 108 9.61 9.55 -14.22
CA PHE A 108 10.37 10.81 -14.16
C PHE A 108 9.83 11.93 -15.07
N GLY A 109 9.01 11.60 -16.08
CA GLY A 109 8.34 12.57 -16.95
C GLY A 109 7.05 13.13 -16.36
N ASP A 110 6.64 12.66 -15.19
CA ASP A 110 5.40 13.02 -14.53
C ASP A 110 5.56 14.34 -13.73
N PRO A 111 4.75 15.38 -14.01
CA PRO A 111 4.84 16.66 -13.30
C PRO A 111 4.51 16.55 -11.80
N ASP A 112 3.73 15.54 -11.40
CA ASP A 112 3.32 15.34 -10.01
C ASP A 112 4.25 14.41 -9.23
N TYR A 113 5.22 13.74 -9.89
CA TYR A 113 6.23 12.90 -9.25
C TYR A 113 6.98 13.63 -8.11
N PRO A 114 7.57 14.82 -8.31
CA PRO A 114 8.39 15.46 -7.28
C PRO A 114 7.61 15.77 -6.01
N LYS A 115 6.34 16.17 -6.16
CA LYS A 115 5.44 16.49 -5.05
C LYS A 115 5.09 15.24 -4.24
N ASN A 116 4.65 14.17 -4.90
CA ASN A 116 4.25 12.94 -4.22
C ASN A 116 5.45 12.21 -3.60
N TYR A 117 6.58 12.19 -4.31
CA TYR A 117 7.82 11.61 -3.79
C TYR A 117 8.25 12.31 -2.50
N LYS A 118 8.24 13.65 -2.51
CA LYS A 118 8.61 14.44 -1.32
C LYS A 118 7.74 14.12 -0.11
N VAL A 119 6.41 14.00 -0.30
CA VAL A 119 5.49 13.68 0.79
C VAL A 119 5.79 12.31 1.38
N LEU A 120 6.06 11.31 0.53
CA LEU A 120 6.43 9.96 0.96
C LEU A 120 7.78 9.94 1.70
N ASP A 121 8.80 10.59 1.13
CA ASP A 121 10.15 10.69 1.67
C ASP A 121 10.21 11.45 3.02
N ASP A 122 9.51 12.58 3.14
CA ASP A 122 9.45 13.33 4.40
C ASP A 122 8.82 12.50 5.52
N TRP A 123 7.75 11.74 5.21
CA TRP A 123 7.13 10.84 6.19
C TRP A 123 8.05 9.67 6.57
N LEU A 124 8.74 9.05 5.60
CA LEU A 124 9.71 7.99 5.87
C LEU A 124 10.83 8.48 6.79
N LYS A 125 11.37 9.68 6.55
CA LYS A 125 12.40 10.29 7.43
C LYS A 125 11.89 10.55 8.84
N GLN A 126 10.60 10.88 9.00
CA GLN A 126 10.00 11.09 10.31
C GLN A 126 9.95 9.79 11.12
N ILE A 127 9.55 8.68 10.49
CA ILE A 127 9.41 7.38 11.16
C ILE A 127 10.72 6.58 11.21
N CYS A 128 11.70 6.95 10.37
CA CYS A 128 13.01 6.31 10.25
C CYS A 128 14.16 7.34 10.25
N PRO A 129 14.40 8.03 11.37
CA PRO A 129 15.31 9.18 11.44
C PRO A 129 16.81 8.83 11.42
N THR A 130 17.17 7.55 11.59
CA THR A 130 18.56 7.09 11.68
C THR A 130 19.05 6.36 10.42
N GLN A 131 18.26 6.36 9.36
CA GLN A 131 18.58 5.70 8.10
C GLN A 131 19.45 6.61 7.21
#